data_AF-A0AAD7NN31-F1
#
_entry.id   AF-A0AAD7NN31-F1
#
_cell.length_a   1.000
_cell.length_b   1.000
_cell.length_c   1.000
_cell.angle_alpha   90.00
_cell.angle_beta   90.00
_cell.angle_gamma   90.00
#
_symmetry.space_group_name_H-M   'P 1'
#
loop_
_entity.id
_entity.type
_entity.pdbx_description
1 polymer ?
#
loop_
_entity_poly.entity_id
_entity_poly.type
_entity_poly.pdbx_seq_one_letter_code
_entity_poly.pdbx_strand_id
1 'polypeptide(L)'
;MKMSSIARTTTMATMLKTPQSSAPAQTLAPLESSSSVTSTRVRIAFVSGPLAPSPTYFAEHYAPRVDEAIKQGHAFVLGAARGVDAATLAYLLQNDVSPGRITVFLSESERAREKEFTALSVKVVIAGRGHKARDAAMTAASDYDILRYQTEAECRALYGSEYRPRVSGTEWNERRRQQVLAAAQSVPKSRGDASN
;
A
#
# COMPACT_ATOMS: atom_id res chain seq x y z
N MET A 1 -8.90 61.84 -3.12
CA MET A 1 -9.55 61.67 -1.79
C MET A 1 -8.86 60.49 -1.11
N LYS A 2 -8.00 60.73 -0.10
CA LYS A 2 -8.28 60.56 1.36
C LYS A 2 -8.71 59.12 1.69
N MET A 3 -8.13 58.31 2.59
CA MET A 3 -7.14 58.42 3.68
C MET A 3 -6.59 56.99 3.95
N SER A 4 -5.29 56.80 4.27
CA SER A 4 -4.72 56.63 5.64
C SER A 4 -5.20 55.41 6.45
N SER A 5 -4.30 54.44 6.71
CA SER A 5 -3.76 54.06 8.05
C SER A 5 -4.55 52.89 8.69
N ILE A 6 -3.99 51.88 9.35
CA ILE A 6 -3.20 51.88 10.60
C ILE A 6 -2.51 50.50 10.78
N ALA A 7 -1.27 50.52 11.27
CA ALA A 7 -0.51 49.37 11.75
C ALA A 7 -0.96 48.91 13.16
N ARG A 8 -0.81 47.62 13.48
CA ARG A 8 -0.70 47.17 14.89
C ARG A 8 0.36 46.08 15.05
N THR A 9 1.48 46.54 15.60
CA THR A 9 2.49 45.80 16.35
C THR A 9 1.87 45.21 17.61
N THR A 10 2.20 43.97 17.99
CA THR A 10 2.14 43.52 19.39
C THR A 10 3.24 42.51 19.64
N THR A 11 4.26 43.00 20.33
CA THR A 11 5.31 42.26 21.04
C THR A 11 4.76 41.82 22.39
N MET A 12 4.93 40.55 22.76
CA MET A 12 4.90 40.13 24.17
C MET A 12 6.05 39.17 24.42
N ALA A 13 6.88 39.58 25.37
CA ALA A 13 8.09 38.92 25.82
C ALA A 13 7.84 38.16 27.13
N THR A 14 8.75 37.23 27.42
CA THR A 14 9.19 36.80 28.76
C THR A 14 8.23 35.93 29.57
N MET A 15 8.65 34.68 29.88
CA MET A 15 9.06 34.31 31.24
C MET A 15 9.68 32.90 31.31
N LEU A 16 10.94 32.87 31.75
CA LEU A 16 11.64 31.72 32.31
C LEU A 16 10.98 31.31 33.64
N LYS A 17 10.77 30.00 33.86
CA LYS A 17 10.71 29.45 35.22
C LYS A 17 11.10 27.97 35.24
N THR A 18 12.33 27.71 35.64
CA THR A 18 12.79 26.42 36.16
C THR A 18 12.29 26.23 37.59
N PRO A 19 11.88 25.02 37.98
CA PRO A 19 12.24 24.53 39.30
C PRO A 19 12.99 23.19 39.22
N GLN A 20 14.18 23.20 39.83
CA GLN A 20 14.84 22.01 40.37
C GLN A 20 13.91 21.32 41.39
N SER A 21 13.79 20.00 41.28
CA SER A 21 13.37 19.15 42.40
C SER A 21 14.18 17.86 42.39
N SER A 22 14.60 17.48 43.59
CA SER A 22 15.63 16.51 43.94
C SER A 22 15.03 15.17 44.41
N ALA A 23 15.53 14.05 43.85
CA ALA A 23 15.77 12.71 44.43
C ALA A 23 14.60 11.94 45.11
N PRO A 24 14.54 10.59 45.14
CA PRO A 24 15.69 9.67 45.26
C PRO A 24 15.67 8.41 44.38
N ALA A 25 16.79 7.70 44.47
CA ALA A 25 17.09 6.40 43.86
C ALA A 25 16.04 5.32 44.15
N GLN A 26 15.66 4.59 43.10
CA GLN A 26 15.00 3.28 43.23
C GLN A 26 15.85 2.23 42.51
N THR A 27 16.52 1.43 43.34
CA THR A 27 16.61 -0.02 43.31
C THR A 27 16.69 -0.72 41.94
N LEU A 28 17.90 -1.20 41.64
CA LEU A 28 18.19 -2.29 40.72
C LEU A 28 17.59 -3.62 41.22
N ALA A 29 16.82 -4.30 40.36
CA ALA A 29 16.70 -5.76 40.35
C ALA A 29 16.02 -6.26 39.06
N PRO A 30 16.27 -7.52 38.64
CA PRO A 30 16.54 -7.88 37.26
C PRO A 30 15.45 -8.78 36.64
N LEU A 31 15.71 -9.17 35.38
CA LEU A 31 15.08 -10.20 34.53
C LEU A 31 14.51 -9.62 33.24
N GLU A 32 15.45 -9.36 32.33
CA GLU A 32 15.44 -9.83 30.96
C GLU A 32 14.24 -10.75 30.65
N SER A 33 13.11 -10.15 30.30
CA SER A 33 12.14 -10.84 29.48
C SER A 33 12.74 -10.88 28.09
N SER A 34 13.44 -11.96 27.80
CA SER A 34 13.83 -12.39 26.46
C SER A 34 12.56 -12.59 25.65
N SER A 35 11.98 -11.46 25.24
CA SER A 35 10.96 -11.39 24.22
C SER A 35 11.71 -11.80 22.97
N SER A 36 11.61 -13.07 22.61
CA SER A 36 12.04 -13.54 21.30
C SER A 36 11.22 -12.75 20.30
N VAL A 37 11.76 -11.61 19.85
CA VAL A 37 11.24 -10.82 18.75
C VAL A 37 11.43 -11.72 17.54
N THR A 38 10.47 -12.60 17.31
CA THR A 38 10.26 -13.17 16.00
C THR A 38 9.98 -11.97 15.13
N SER A 39 11.01 -11.51 14.41
CA SER A 39 10.88 -10.47 13.39
C SER A 39 9.86 -10.99 12.40
N THR A 40 8.59 -10.63 12.60
CA THR A 40 7.51 -11.00 11.69
C THR A 40 7.85 -10.30 10.40
N ARG A 41 8.24 -11.09 9.40
CA ARG A 41 8.51 -10.60 8.05
C ARG A 41 7.40 -9.63 7.66
N VAL A 42 7.78 -8.43 7.23
CA VAL A 42 6.85 -7.41 6.72
C VAL A 42 6.05 -8.03 5.58
N ARG A 43 4.72 -8.12 5.76
CA ARG A 43 3.83 -8.61 4.71
C ARG A 43 3.66 -7.57 3.61
N ILE A 44 3.44 -8.03 2.39
CA ILE A 44 3.34 -7.21 1.20
C ILE A 44 1.93 -7.35 0.60
N ALA A 45 1.21 -6.25 0.49
CA ALA A 45 -0.13 -6.16 -0.09
C ALA A 45 -0.05 -5.80 -1.59
N PHE A 46 -0.69 -6.58 -2.45
CA PHE A 46 -0.94 -6.18 -3.83
C PHE A 46 -2.29 -5.46 -3.94
N VAL A 47 -2.27 -4.17 -4.25
CA VAL A 47 -3.50 -3.41 -4.47
C VAL A 47 -3.85 -3.44 -5.95
N SER A 48 -5.07 -3.89 -6.27
CA SER A 48 -5.55 -3.98 -7.65
C SER A 48 -7.00 -3.52 -7.72
N GLY A 49 -7.36 -2.80 -8.78
CA GLY A 49 -8.72 -2.33 -8.98
C GLY A 49 -9.02 -1.77 -10.37
N PRO A 50 -10.23 -1.21 -10.56
CA PRO A 50 -10.65 -0.64 -11.84
C PRO A 50 -9.83 0.60 -12.26
N LEU A 51 -9.73 0.79 -13.59
CA LEU A 51 -9.04 1.93 -14.21
C LEU A 51 -9.83 3.24 -14.16
N ALA A 52 -11.16 3.16 -14.05
CA ALA A 52 -12.05 4.30 -14.05
C ALA A 52 -13.17 4.10 -13.01
N PRO A 53 -12.82 4.08 -11.71
CA PRO A 53 -13.83 4.07 -10.66
C PRO A 53 -14.56 5.42 -10.55
N SER A 54 -15.71 5.43 -9.85
CA SER A 54 -16.31 6.69 -9.41
C SER A 54 -15.38 7.44 -8.43
N PRO A 55 -15.54 8.76 -8.25
CA PRO A 55 -14.68 9.53 -7.36
C PRO A 55 -14.66 9.04 -5.90
N THR A 56 -15.75 8.47 -5.39
CA THR A 56 -15.85 7.99 -4.00
C THR A 56 -15.44 6.53 -3.82
N TYR A 57 -15.36 5.76 -4.91
CA TYR A 57 -15.11 4.32 -4.90
C TYR A 57 -13.86 3.91 -4.10
N PHE A 58 -12.77 4.66 -4.25
CA PHE A 58 -11.53 4.37 -3.55
C PHE A 58 -11.70 4.56 -2.04
N ALA A 59 -12.30 5.67 -1.62
CA ALA A 59 -12.55 5.98 -0.22
C ALA A 59 -13.48 4.95 0.42
N GLU A 60 -14.51 4.50 -0.30
CA GLU A 60 -15.49 3.53 0.22
C GLU A 60 -14.94 2.10 0.34
N HIS A 61 -14.08 1.68 -0.60
CA HIS A 61 -13.74 0.26 -0.75
C HIS A 61 -12.28 -0.09 -0.49
N TYR A 62 -11.37 0.86 -0.69
CA TYR A 62 -9.93 0.64 -0.58
C TYR A 62 -9.35 1.29 0.66
N ALA A 63 -9.67 2.57 0.91
CA ALA A 63 -9.06 3.32 2.01
C ALA A 63 -9.13 2.57 3.37
N PRO A 64 -10.26 1.99 3.82
CA PRO A 64 -10.29 1.27 5.10
C PRO A 64 -9.34 0.06 5.17
N ARG A 65 -9.18 -0.65 4.05
CA ARG A 65 -8.30 -1.83 3.96
C ARG A 65 -6.83 -1.42 3.84
N VAL A 66 -6.56 -0.34 3.12
CA VAL A 66 -5.23 0.26 3.01
C VAL A 66 -4.79 0.80 4.37
N ASP A 67 -5.66 1.52 5.09
CA ASP A 67 -5.40 2.00 6.46
C ASP A 67 -5.05 0.86 7.41
N GLU A 68 -5.79 -0.24 7.33
CA GLU A 68 -5.51 -1.42 8.15
C GLU A 68 -4.13 -2.01 7.83
N ALA A 69 -3.77 -2.12 6.55
CA ALA A 69 -2.44 -2.56 6.14
C ALA A 69 -1.33 -1.57 6.56
N ILE A 70 -1.60 -0.26 6.55
CA ILE A 70 -0.68 0.77 7.04
C ILE A 70 -0.41 0.57 8.53
N LYS A 71 -1.48 0.42 9.34
CA LYS A 71 -1.41 0.19 10.79
C LYS A 71 -0.62 -1.07 11.15
N GLN A 72 -0.77 -2.13 10.36
CA GLN A 72 -0.01 -3.37 10.53
C GLN A 72 1.44 -3.30 10.02
N GLY A 73 1.89 -2.15 9.50
CA GLY A 73 3.26 -1.98 9.05
C GLY A 73 3.58 -2.66 7.72
N HIS A 74 2.58 -3.02 6.92
CA HIS A 74 2.77 -3.75 5.66
C HIS A 74 3.44 -2.91 4.55
N ALA A 75 4.09 -3.57 3.60
CA ALA A 75 4.54 -2.97 2.36
C ALA A 75 3.49 -3.15 1.25
N PHE A 76 3.65 -2.43 0.15
CA PHE A 76 2.67 -2.35 -0.94
C PHE A 76 3.34 -2.57 -2.29
N VAL A 77 2.68 -3.37 -3.15
CA VAL A 77 2.97 -3.44 -4.59
C VAL A 77 1.78 -2.93 -5.37
N LEU A 78 2.04 -2.06 -6.34
CA LEU A 78 1.05 -1.38 -7.17
C LEU A 78 1.43 -1.49 -8.64
N GLY A 79 0.44 -1.46 -9.53
CA GLY A 79 0.68 -1.15 -10.93
C GLY A 79 0.89 0.35 -11.15
N ALA A 80 1.24 0.74 -12.36
CA ALA A 80 1.33 2.15 -12.77
C ALA A 80 0.08 2.64 -13.51
N ALA A 81 -1.02 1.89 -13.45
CA ALA A 81 -2.22 2.28 -14.17
C ALA A 81 -2.92 3.47 -13.51
N ARG A 82 -3.84 4.09 -14.24
CA ARG A 82 -4.78 5.07 -13.67
C ARG A 82 -5.82 4.37 -12.79
N GLY A 83 -6.68 5.15 -12.12
CA GLY A 83 -7.75 4.62 -11.29
C GLY A 83 -7.23 4.22 -9.91
N VAL A 84 -7.56 3.00 -9.45
CA VAL A 84 -7.21 2.54 -8.10
C VAL A 84 -5.70 2.53 -7.85
N ASP A 85 -4.87 2.12 -8.81
CA ASP A 85 -3.42 2.09 -8.66
C ASP A 85 -2.86 3.49 -8.33
N ALA A 86 -3.19 4.49 -9.16
CA ALA A 86 -2.81 5.88 -8.96
C ALA A 86 -3.38 6.48 -7.66
N ALA A 87 -4.67 6.21 -7.36
CA ALA A 87 -5.30 6.68 -6.13
C ALA A 87 -4.63 6.09 -4.88
N THR A 88 -4.26 4.81 -4.92
CA THR A 88 -3.56 4.14 -3.82
C THR A 88 -2.18 4.75 -3.60
N LEU A 89 -1.40 4.96 -4.68
CA LEU A 89 -0.07 5.57 -4.55
C LEU A 89 -0.16 6.97 -3.91
N ALA A 90 -1.08 7.81 -4.40
CA ALA A 90 -1.30 9.13 -3.83
C ALA A 90 -1.72 9.06 -2.36
N TYR A 91 -2.63 8.14 -2.02
CA TYR A 91 -3.11 7.95 -0.65
C TYR A 91 -2.00 7.49 0.31
N LEU A 92 -1.15 6.56 -0.11
CA LEU A 92 -0.01 6.09 0.70
C LEU A 92 0.98 7.22 0.98
N LEU A 93 1.31 8.02 -0.03
CA LEU A 93 2.22 9.16 0.12
C LEU A 93 1.65 10.27 1.02
N GLN A 94 0.33 10.50 0.96
CA GLN A 94 -0.36 11.48 1.82
C GLN A 94 -0.48 11.04 3.29
N ASN A 95 -0.41 9.73 3.56
CA ASN A 95 -0.49 9.16 4.90
C ASN A 95 0.89 8.76 5.46
N ASP A 96 1.95 9.45 5.02
CA ASP A 96 3.34 9.30 5.50
C ASP A 96 3.88 7.86 5.45
N VAL A 97 3.38 7.03 4.53
CA VAL A 97 3.97 5.72 4.29
C VAL A 97 5.34 5.90 3.63
N SER A 98 6.39 5.44 4.30
CA SER A 98 7.77 5.52 3.76
C SER A 98 7.83 5.00 2.31
N PRO A 99 8.38 5.77 1.35
CA PRO A 99 8.49 5.34 -0.05
C PRO A 99 9.20 3.99 -0.23
N GLY A 100 10.11 3.62 0.68
CA GLY A 100 10.77 2.31 0.68
C GLY A 100 9.85 1.11 0.92
N ARG A 101 8.63 1.33 1.44
CA ARG A 101 7.56 0.33 1.59
C ARG A 101 6.67 0.22 0.35
N ILE A 102 6.88 1.04 -0.68
CA ILE A 102 6.04 1.09 -1.88
C ILE A 102 6.87 0.63 -3.07
N THR A 103 6.35 -0.32 -3.83
CA THR A 103 6.95 -0.78 -5.08
C THR A 103 5.95 -0.67 -6.22
N VAL A 104 6.29 0.09 -7.26
CA VAL A 104 5.49 0.23 -8.47
C VAL A 104 6.06 -0.68 -9.56
N PHE A 105 5.21 -1.53 -10.11
CA PHE A 105 5.55 -2.38 -11.24
C PHE A 105 5.13 -1.70 -12.55
N LEU A 106 6.02 -1.74 -13.53
CA LEU A 106 5.81 -1.30 -14.91
C LEU A 106 5.96 -2.50 -15.85
N SER A 107 5.20 -2.56 -16.92
CA SER A 107 5.58 -3.41 -18.06
C SER A 107 6.69 -2.74 -18.88
N GLU A 108 7.35 -3.49 -19.75
CA GLU A 108 8.37 -2.94 -20.67
C GLU A 108 7.81 -1.78 -21.51
N SER A 109 6.55 -1.89 -21.96
CA SER A 109 5.86 -0.81 -22.68
C SER A 109 5.65 0.46 -21.85
N GLU A 110 5.69 0.36 -20.53
CA GLU A 110 5.51 1.47 -19.59
C GLU A 110 6.86 2.03 -19.09
N ARG A 111 8.00 1.46 -19.51
CA ARG A 111 9.35 1.84 -19.03
C ARG A 111 9.66 3.33 -19.11
N ALA A 112 9.14 4.03 -20.13
CA ALA A 112 9.35 5.48 -20.27
C ALA A 112 8.88 6.29 -19.04
N ARG A 113 7.95 5.73 -18.25
CA ARG A 113 7.39 6.33 -17.03
C ARG A 113 8.20 6.03 -15.77
N GLU A 114 9.27 5.24 -15.84
CA GLU A 114 10.12 4.90 -14.68
C GLU A 114 10.57 6.14 -13.90
N LYS A 115 10.96 7.20 -14.62
CA LYS A 115 11.39 8.47 -14.01
C LYS A 115 10.30 9.16 -13.18
N GLU A 116 9.03 9.01 -13.54
CA GLU A 116 7.87 9.55 -12.81
C GLU A 116 7.84 8.99 -11.39
N PHE A 117 8.00 7.68 -11.25
CA PHE A 117 7.93 6.99 -9.96
C PHE A 117 9.23 7.11 -9.16
N THR A 118 10.38 7.05 -9.82
CA THR A 118 11.67 7.26 -9.14
C THR A 118 11.76 8.66 -8.54
N ALA A 119 11.16 9.68 -9.16
CA ALA A 119 11.07 11.03 -8.60
C ALA A 119 10.28 11.08 -7.28
N LEU A 120 9.37 10.13 -7.04
CA LEU A 120 8.63 9.96 -5.78
C LEU A 120 9.41 9.11 -4.76
N SER A 121 10.64 8.72 -5.07
CA SER A 121 11.50 7.85 -4.23
C SER A 121 10.91 6.47 -3.92
N VAL A 122 9.88 6.03 -4.65
CA VAL A 122 9.34 4.68 -4.54
C VAL A 122 10.20 3.69 -5.32
N LYS A 123 10.15 2.41 -4.94
CA LYS A 123 10.85 1.36 -5.70
C LYS A 123 10.14 1.11 -7.02
N VAL A 124 10.88 0.93 -8.11
CA VAL A 124 10.32 0.62 -9.42
C VAL A 124 10.84 -0.72 -9.91
N VAL A 125 9.96 -1.56 -10.43
CA VAL A 125 10.31 -2.87 -11.03
C VAL A 125 9.73 -2.93 -12.44
N ILE A 126 10.57 -3.24 -13.44
CA ILE A 126 10.10 -3.52 -14.80
C ILE A 126 9.87 -5.03 -14.94
N ALA A 127 8.64 -5.43 -15.25
CA ALA A 127 8.23 -6.83 -15.29
C ALA A 127 7.43 -7.17 -16.56
N GLY A 128 8.11 -7.88 -17.48
CA GLY A 128 7.53 -8.47 -18.67
C GLY A 128 7.00 -7.47 -19.71
N ARG A 129 6.61 -8.00 -20.88
CA ARG A 129 6.26 -7.17 -22.04
C ARG A 129 4.95 -6.38 -21.92
N GLY A 130 4.01 -6.81 -21.08
CA GLY A 130 2.69 -6.19 -20.99
C GLY A 130 2.01 -6.43 -19.64
N HIS A 131 0.83 -5.83 -19.47
CA HIS A 131 0.13 -5.79 -18.18
C HIS A 131 -0.10 -7.18 -17.56
N LYS A 132 -0.37 -8.24 -18.35
CA LYS A 132 -0.60 -9.59 -17.81
C LYS A 132 0.65 -10.16 -17.12
N ALA A 133 1.82 -9.96 -17.73
CA ALA A 133 3.09 -10.44 -17.17
C ALA A 133 3.48 -9.60 -15.95
N ARG A 134 3.29 -8.29 -16.02
CA ARG A 134 3.46 -7.37 -14.90
C ARG A 134 2.59 -7.76 -13.70
N ASP A 135 1.30 -7.99 -13.92
CA ASP A 135 0.36 -8.35 -12.86
C ASP A 135 0.67 -9.74 -12.27
N ALA A 136 1.17 -10.68 -13.08
CA ALA A 136 1.67 -11.96 -12.59
C ALA A 136 2.89 -11.78 -11.68
N ALA A 137 3.82 -10.90 -12.05
CA ALA A 137 4.98 -10.57 -11.21
C ALA A 137 4.56 -9.89 -9.89
N MET A 138 3.59 -8.97 -9.92
CA MET A 138 3.04 -8.38 -8.69
C MET A 138 2.39 -9.41 -7.78
N THR A 139 1.64 -10.36 -8.34
CA THR A 139 1.04 -11.47 -7.58
C THR A 139 2.14 -12.32 -6.92
N ALA A 140 3.21 -12.64 -7.65
CA ALA A 140 4.33 -13.41 -7.11
C ALA A 140 5.14 -12.64 -6.05
N ALA A 141 5.23 -11.31 -6.16
CA ALA A 141 5.99 -10.45 -5.25
C ALA A 141 5.23 -10.04 -3.98
N SER A 142 3.98 -10.48 -3.81
CA SER A 142 3.11 -10.09 -2.70
C SER A 142 2.53 -11.29 -1.97
N ASP A 143 2.14 -11.08 -0.71
CA ASP A 143 1.64 -12.14 0.17
C ASP A 143 0.11 -12.25 0.13
N TYR A 144 -0.59 -11.17 -0.18
CA TYR A 144 -2.05 -11.11 -0.29
C TYR A 144 -2.49 -9.92 -1.15
N ASP A 145 -3.78 -9.89 -1.49
CA ASP A 145 -4.33 -8.85 -2.35
C ASP A 145 -5.35 -7.97 -1.59
N ILE A 146 -5.31 -6.66 -1.84
CA ILE A 146 -6.37 -5.71 -1.50
C ILE A 146 -7.07 -5.38 -2.83
N LEU A 147 -8.22 -6.01 -3.06
CA LEU A 147 -8.94 -5.89 -4.32
C LEU A 147 -10.45 -5.79 -4.16
N ARG A 148 -11.08 -5.19 -5.17
CA ARG A 148 -12.52 -5.17 -5.42
C ARG A 148 -12.74 -5.03 -6.92
N TYR A 149 -13.74 -5.73 -7.44
CA TYR A 149 -14.22 -5.54 -8.81
C TYR A 149 -15.43 -4.65 -8.80
N GLN A 150 -15.62 -3.89 -9.88
CA GLN A 150 -16.92 -3.26 -10.09
C GLN A 150 -17.97 -4.33 -10.30
N THR A 151 -19.13 -4.18 -9.68
CA THR A 151 -20.28 -5.04 -9.95
C THR A 151 -20.77 -4.84 -11.38
N GLU A 152 -21.55 -5.79 -11.90
CA GLU A 152 -22.17 -5.62 -13.22
C GLU A 152 -23.06 -4.37 -13.27
N ALA A 153 -23.82 -4.09 -12.20
CA ALA A 153 -24.65 -2.89 -12.11
C ALA A 153 -23.80 -1.60 -12.19
N GLU A 154 -22.67 -1.55 -11.48
CA GLU A 154 -21.72 -0.43 -11.53
C GLU A 154 -21.12 -0.28 -12.94
N CYS A 155 -20.75 -1.38 -13.58
CA CYS A 155 -20.21 -1.36 -14.94
C CYS A 155 -21.27 -0.90 -15.97
N ARG A 156 -22.52 -1.37 -15.85
CA ARG A 156 -23.63 -0.94 -16.72
C ARG A 156 -23.96 0.53 -16.53
N ALA A 157 -23.92 1.04 -15.29
CA ALA A 157 -24.10 2.46 -15.03
C ALA A 157 -22.99 3.31 -15.67
N LEU A 158 -21.75 2.81 -15.68
CA LEU A 158 -20.60 3.52 -16.26
C LEU A 158 -20.56 3.49 -17.78
N TYR A 159 -20.82 2.33 -18.40
CA TYR A 159 -20.66 2.11 -19.84
C TYR A 159 -21.97 2.17 -20.63
N GLY A 160 -23.14 2.16 -19.97
CA GLY A 160 -24.43 2.19 -20.62
C GLY A 160 -24.61 1.05 -21.63
N SER A 161 -25.03 1.39 -22.85
CA SER A 161 -25.22 0.45 -23.96
C SER A 161 -23.92 -0.18 -24.48
N GLU A 162 -22.76 0.40 -24.16
CA GLU A 162 -21.45 -0.15 -24.55
C GLU A 162 -20.96 -1.23 -23.59
N TYR A 163 -21.66 -1.47 -22.47
CA TYR A 163 -21.29 -2.52 -21.52
C TYR A 163 -21.25 -3.88 -22.21
N ARG A 164 -20.15 -4.61 -21.97
CA ARG A 164 -19.98 -6.01 -22.39
C ARG A 164 -19.53 -6.85 -21.19
N PRO A 165 -20.15 -8.02 -20.94
CA PRO A 165 -19.66 -8.95 -19.94
C PRO A 165 -18.20 -9.32 -20.21
N ARG A 166 -17.35 -9.18 -19.19
CA ARG A 166 -15.92 -9.52 -19.28
C ARG A 166 -15.38 -9.86 -17.90
N VAL A 167 -14.36 -10.72 -17.88
CA VAL A 167 -13.52 -10.94 -16.70
C VAL A 167 -12.59 -9.75 -16.55
N SER A 168 -12.65 -9.06 -15.42
CA SER A 168 -11.81 -7.88 -15.19
C SER A 168 -10.35 -8.27 -14.96
N GLY A 169 -9.41 -7.34 -15.18
CA GLY A 169 -7.99 -7.59 -14.88
C GLY A 169 -7.77 -7.91 -13.40
N THR A 170 -8.49 -7.23 -12.52
CA THR A 170 -8.46 -7.47 -11.08
C THR A 170 -8.99 -8.88 -10.74
N GLU A 171 -10.04 -9.35 -11.41
CA GLU A 171 -10.56 -10.72 -11.23
C GLU A 171 -9.56 -11.79 -11.69
N TRP A 172 -8.85 -11.53 -12.79
CA TRP A 172 -7.73 -12.38 -13.19
C TRP A 172 -6.62 -12.44 -12.14
N ASN A 173 -6.39 -11.37 -11.38
CA ASN A 173 -5.37 -11.35 -10.33
C ASN A 173 -5.77 -12.22 -9.14
N GLU A 174 -7.01 -12.16 -8.67
CA GLU A 174 -7.50 -13.08 -7.63
C GLU A 174 -7.44 -14.53 -8.08
N ARG A 175 -7.89 -14.84 -9.30
CA ARG A 175 -7.79 -16.20 -9.83
C ARG A 175 -6.35 -16.71 -9.80
N ARG A 176 -5.38 -15.85 -10.14
CA ARG A 176 -3.95 -16.18 -10.07
C ARG A 176 -3.51 -16.41 -8.62
N ARG A 177 -3.93 -15.58 -7.66
CA ARG A 177 -3.65 -15.78 -6.24
C ARG A 177 -4.18 -17.12 -5.74
N GLN A 178 -5.41 -17.47 -6.09
CA GLN A 178 -6.01 -18.75 -5.68
C GLN A 178 -5.22 -19.94 -6.24
N GLN A 179 -4.72 -19.86 -7.47
CA GLN A 179 -3.85 -20.89 -8.04
C GLN A 179 -2.54 -21.04 -7.25
N VAL A 180 -1.91 -19.91 -6.87
CA VAL A 180 -0.68 -19.93 -6.05
C VAL A 180 -0.95 -20.56 -4.67
N LEU A 181 -2.06 -20.19 -4.02
CA LEU A 181 -2.43 -20.74 -2.72
C LEU A 181 -2.75 -22.25 -2.79
N ALA A 182 -3.48 -22.68 -3.82
CA ALA A 182 -3.79 -24.09 -4.04
C ALA A 182 -2.51 -24.90 -4.31
N ALA A 183 -1.58 -24.37 -5.13
CA ALA A 183 -0.31 -25.02 -5.40
C ALA A 183 0.51 -25.19 -4.11
N ALA A 184 0.59 -24.16 -3.25
CA ALA A 184 1.29 -24.22 -1.97
C ALA A 184 0.72 -25.28 -1.00
N GLN A 185 -0.59 -25.53 -1.05
CA GLN A 185 -1.24 -26.57 -0.23
C GLN A 185 -1.03 -27.99 -0.79
N SER A 186 -0.79 -28.11 -2.10
CA SER A 186 -0.67 -29.40 -2.80
C SER A 186 0.74 -30.02 -2.75
N VAL A 187 1.76 -29.30 -2.28
CA VAL A 187 3.13 -29.82 -2.19
C VAL A 187 3.16 -30.94 -1.14
N PRO A 188 3.43 -32.21 -1.52
CA PRO A 188 3.47 -33.31 -0.55
C PRO A 188 4.58 -33.05 0.46
N LYS A 189 4.26 -33.12 1.76
CA LYS A 189 5.28 -33.26 2.81
C LYS A 189 6.15 -34.45 2.42
N SER A 190 7.40 -34.19 2.03
CA SER A 190 8.37 -35.23 1.76
C SER A 190 8.37 -36.21 2.94
N ARG A 191 8.10 -37.48 2.66
CA ARG A 191 8.19 -38.58 3.62
C ARG A 191 9.59 -38.52 4.24
N GLY A 192 9.65 -38.12 5.50
CA GLY A 192 10.83 -38.31 6.33
C GLY A 192 11.07 -39.80 6.49
N ASP A 193 12.32 -40.18 6.23
CA ASP A 193 13.06 -41.28 6.84
C ASP A 193 12.34 -42.64 6.95
N ALA A 194 12.53 -43.47 5.93
CA ALA A 194 12.55 -44.91 6.10
C ALA A 194 13.98 -45.42 5.86
N SER A 195 14.82 -45.24 6.88
CA SER A 195 16.06 -46.00 7.06
C SER A 195 15.86 -46.89 8.27
N ASN A 196 15.67 -48.18 8.05
CA ASN A 196 16.02 -49.24 8.99
C ASN A 196 16.42 -50.48 8.21
#